data_AF-A0A935HKJ9-F1
#
_entry.id   AF-A0A935HKJ9-F1
#
_cell.length_a   1.000
_cell.length_b   1.000
_cell.length_c   1.000
_cell.angle_alpha   90.00
_cell.angle_beta   90.00
_cell.angle_gamma   90.00
#
_symmetry.space_group_name_H-M   'P 1'
#
loop_
_entity.id
_entity.type
_entity.pdbx_description
1 polymer ?
#
loop_
_entity_poly.entity_id
_entity_poly.type
_entity_poly.pdbx_seq_one_letter_code
_entity_poly.pdbx_strand_id
1 'polypeptide(L)' 'MSINGRIYDPESGKTYNCKMWLDDHQLKVRGFMGVSILGKTETFSRAN' A
#
# COMPACT_ATOMS: atom_id res chain seq x y z
N MET A 1 -11.59 -1.09 -7.01
CA MET A 1 -10.32 -0.32 -7.09
C MET A 1 -10.51 0.96 -6.27
N SER A 2 -10.14 0.97 -5.00
CA SER A 2 -10.26 2.18 -4.16
C SER A 2 -9.16 3.16 -4.54
N ILE A 3 -9.55 4.39 -4.91
CA ILE A 3 -8.67 5.38 -5.54
C ILE A 3 -8.04 6.35 -4.51
N ASN A 4 -8.29 6.18 -3.21
CA ASN A 4 -7.90 7.13 -2.15
C ASN A 4 -7.28 6.47 -0.89
N GLY A 5 -6.58 5.34 -1.05
CA GLY A 5 -5.86 4.74 0.08
C GLY A 5 -4.74 5.68 0.57
N ARG A 6 -4.52 5.74 1.88
CA ARG A 6 -3.39 6.46 2.50
C ARG A 6 -2.68 5.55 3.48
N ILE A 7 -1.35 5.62 3.52
CA ILE A 7 -0.51 4.88 4.47
C ILE A 7 0.42 5.85 5.19
N TYR A 8 0.50 5.72 6.51
CA TYR A 8 1.39 6.51 7.36
C TYR A 8 2.68 5.72 7.61
N ASP A 9 3.81 6.39 7.44
CA ASP A 9 5.13 5.86 7.77
C ASP A 9 5.64 6.54 9.05
N PRO A 10 5.73 5.80 10.17
CA PRO A 10 6.17 6.36 11.44
C PRO A 10 7.66 6.71 11.46
N GLU A 11 8.49 6.09 10.62
CA GLU A 11 9.93 6.36 10.59
C GLU A 11 10.22 7.73 9.97
N SER A 12 9.54 8.06 8.87
CA SER A 12 9.69 9.36 8.20
C SER A 12 8.67 10.42 8.64
N GLY A 13 7.61 10.04 9.35
CA GLY A 13 6.49 10.92 9.73
C GLY A 13 5.58 11.35 8.56
N LYS A 14 5.73 10.73 7.39
CA LYS A 14 5.02 11.11 6.16
C LYS A 14 3.82 10.21 5.88
N THR A 15 2.84 10.75 5.17
CA THR A 15 1.69 10.00 4.66
C THR A 15 1.75 9.91 3.14
N TYR A 16 1.62 8.69 2.62
CA TYR A 16 1.70 8.37 1.19
C TYR A 16 0.35 7.91 0.66
N ASN A 17 0.13 8.06 -0.65
CA ASN A 17 -1.01 7.44 -1.31
C ASN A 17 -0.76 5.93 -1.42
N CYS A 18 -1.81 5.13 -1.35
CA CYS A 18 -1.71 3.70 -1.56
C CYS A 18 -2.86 3.11 -2.37
N LYS A 19 -2.58 1.97 -3.00
CA LYS A 19 -3.57 1.07 -3.60
C LYS A 19 -3.45 -0.28 -2.92
N MET A 20 -4.57 -0.89 -2.62
CA MET A 20 -4.64 -2.22 -2.01
C MET A 20 -5.55 -3.12 -2.82
N TRP A 21 -5.16 -4.37 -2.96
CA TRP A 21 -5.97 -5.39 -3.59
C TRP A 21 -5.64 -6.75 -2.99
N LEU A 22 -6.63 -7.64 -3.02
CA LEU A 22 -6.43 -9.04 -2.68
C LEU A 22 -6.00 -9.79 -3.94
N ASP A 23 -5.01 -10.66 -3.74
CA ASP A 23 -4.51 -11.59 -4.73
C ASP A 23 -4.46 -12.96 -4.04
N ASP A 24 -5.46 -13.79 -4.35
CA ASP A 24 -5.75 -15.02 -3.61
C ASP A 24 -5.86 -14.78 -2.09
N HIS A 25 -5.04 -15.45 -1.26
CA HIS A 25 -5.01 -15.29 0.20
C HIS A 25 -4.01 -14.24 0.68
N GLN A 26 -3.47 -13.41 -0.22
CA GLN A 26 -2.46 -12.40 0.09
C GLN A 26 -3.01 -10.98 -0.12
N LEU A 27 -2.72 -10.09 0.84
CA LEU A 27 -3.00 -8.67 0.71
C LEU A 27 -1.80 -7.98 0.06
N LYS A 28 -2.01 -7.39 -1.11
CA LYS A 28 -1.02 -6.56 -1.80
C LYS A 28 -1.27 -5.10 -1.44
N VAL A 29 -0.24 -4.41 -0.97
CA VAL A 29 -0.29 -2.98 -0.63
C VAL A 29 0.78 -2.24 -1.40
N ARG A 30 0.39 -1.30 -2.26
CA ARG A 30 1.32 -0.46 -3.02
C ARG A 30 1.29 0.97 -2.52
N GLY A 31 2.35 1.44 -1.87
CA GLY A 31 2.54 2.84 -1.47
C GLY A 31 3.28 3.64 -2.55
N PHE A 32 2.87 4.89 -2.78
CA PHE A 32 3.48 5.79 -3.77
C PHE A 32 3.29 7.28 -3.43
N MET A 33 4.22 8.13 -3.90
CA MET A 33 4.15 9.60 -3.81
C MET A 33 3.66 10.18 -5.14
N GLY A 34 2.47 10.79 -5.15
CA GLY A 34 1.89 11.39 -6.35
C GLY A 34 1.41 10.33 -7.37
N VAL A 35 2.31 9.83 -8.22
CA VAL A 35 2.01 8.85 -9.28
C VAL A 35 2.37 7.42 -8.87
N SER A 36 1.50 6.45 -9.18
CA SER A 36 1.65 5.06 -8.71
C SER A 36 2.82 4.26 -9.32
N ILE A 37 3.49 4.79 -10.35
CA ILE A 37 4.63 4.13 -11.00
C ILE A 37 5.87 4.12 -10.10
N LEU A 38 6.10 5.16 -9.30
CA LEU A 38 7.30 5.30 -8.44
C LEU A 38 7.12 4.68 -7.04
N GLY A 39 6.20 3.72 -6.90
CA GLY A 39 5.87 3.06 -5.63
C GLY A 39 6.53 1.70 -5.42
N LYS A 40 6.47 1.20 -4.18
CA LYS A 40 6.79 -0.19 -3.82
C LYS A 40 5.53 -0.95 -3.44
N THR A 41 5.53 -2.26 -3.69
CA THR A 41 4.43 -3.15 -3.33
C THR A 41 4.91 -4.14 -2.29
N GLU A 42 4.25 -4.13 -1.13
CA GLU A 42 4.44 -5.11 -0.06
C GLU A 42 3.34 -6.18 -0.13
N THR A 43 3.69 -7.40 0.28
CA THR A 43 2.75 -8.54 0.32
C THR A 43 2.60 -9.00 1.76
N PHE A 44 1.37 -9.05 2.24
CA PHE A 44 1.03 -9.49 3.58
C PHE A 44 0.25 -10.81 3.53
N SER A 45 0.67 -11.76 4.35
CA SER A 45 -0.07 -12.98 4.62
C SER A 45 -1.02 -12.76 5.79
N ARG A 46 -2.19 -13.41 5.76
CA ARG A 46 -3.11 -13.41 6.91
C ARG A 46 -2.44 -14.06 8.11
N ALA A 47 -2.44 -13.39 9.25
CA ALA A 47 -2.09 -13.99 10.53
C ALA A 47 -3.26 -14.86 11.02
N ASN A 48 -2.96 -16.07 11.48
CA ASN A 48 -3.92 -17.03 12.03
C ASN A 48 -4.06 -16.84 13.55
#